data_AF-A0A2C4PD22-F1
#
_entry.id   AF-A0A2C4PD22-F1
#
_cell.length_a   1.000
_cell.length_b   1.000
_cell.length_c   1.000
_cell.angle_alpha   90.00
_cell.angle_beta   90.00
_cell.angle_gamma   90.00
#
_symmetry.space_group_name_H-M   'P 1'
#
loop_
_entity.id
_entity.type
_entity.pdbx_description
1 polymer ?
#
loop_
_entity_poly.entity_id
_entity_poly.type
_entity_poly.pdbx_seq_one_letter_code
_entity_poly.pdbx_strand_id
1 'polypeptide(L)'
;MRQIHITLRNLTRDDAIQMSLFEDTSQKDTKRKLAKTMDGVRHRYGKNSIMRGISYIKGATQRERNGKIGGHKVKHKEEYRL
;
A
#
# COMPACT_ATOMS: atom_id res chain seq x y z
N MET A 1 -19.68 -1.11 9.53
CA MET A 1 -18.29 -1.41 9.14
C MET A 1 -18.31 -2.73 8.38
N ARG A 2 -17.73 -2.83 7.17
CA ARG A 2 -17.60 -4.11 6.46
C ARG A 2 -16.22 -4.70 6.76
N GLN A 3 -16.18 -5.87 7.40
CA GLN A 3 -14.94 -6.61 7.66
C GLN A 3 -14.84 -7.79 6.70
N ILE A 4 -13.68 -7.97 6.09
CA ILE A 4 -13.35 -9.12 5.26
C ILE A 4 -12.05 -9.70 5.82
N HIS A 5 -12.07 -10.97 6.18
CA HIS A 5 -10.90 -11.69 6.67
C HIS A 5 -10.21 -12.36 5.48
N ILE A 6 -8.93 -12.04 5.27
CA ILE A 6 -8.10 -12.64 4.23
C ILE A 6 -6.97 -13.37 4.93
N THR A 7 -6.83 -14.67 4.65
CA THR A 7 -5.71 -15.49 5.12
C THR A 7 -4.87 -15.89 3.93
N LEU A 8 -3.54 -15.74 4.04
CA LEU A 8 -2.58 -16.10 3.00
C LEU A 8 -1.77 -17.30 3.50
N ARG A 9 -1.58 -18.31 2.64
CA ARG A 9 -0.66 -19.43 2.86
C ARG A 9 0.40 -19.45 1.76
N ASN A 10 1.54 -20.10 2.04
CA ASN A 10 2.63 -20.32 1.09
C ASN A 10 3.24 -19.02 0.51
N LEU A 11 3.53 -18.05 1.38
CA LEU A 11 4.24 -16.84 0.94
C LEU A 11 5.65 -17.19 0.46
N THR A 12 5.92 -16.93 -0.80
CA THR A 12 7.24 -17.06 -1.41
C THR A 12 7.90 -15.69 -1.54
N ARG A 13 9.22 -15.68 -1.74
CA ARG A 13 9.95 -14.45 -2.03
C ARG A 13 9.51 -13.92 -3.40
N ASP A 14 9.47 -12.60 -3.51
CA ASP A 14 9.11 -11.92 -4.74
C ASP A 14 10.16 -12.16 -5.85
N ASP A 15 11.37 -12.65 -5.55
CA ASP A 15 12.44 -12.92 -6.55
C ASP A 15 12.05 -13.95 -7.63
N ALA A 16 11.10 -14.85 -7.37
CA ALA A 16 10.58 -15.80 -8.35
C ALA A 16 9.66 -15.12 -9.37
N ILE A 17 10.15 -14.87 -10.59
CA ILE A 17 9.33 -14.37 -11.70
C ILE A 17 8.70 -15.56 -12.42
N GLN A 18 7.38 -15.69 -12.29
CA GLN A 18 6.61 -16.62 -13.12
C GLN A 18 6.39 -16.02 -14.52
N MET A 19 6.88 -16.71 -15.54
CA MET A 19 6.60 -16.38 -16.94
C MET A 19 5.16 -16.78 -17.27
N SER A 20 4.45 -15.92 -18.00
CA SER A 20 3.10 -16.19 -18.51
C SER A 20 3.12 -16.05 -20.02
N LEU A 21 2.45 -16.98 -20.72
CA LEU A 21 2.31 -16.93 -22.17
C LEU A 21 1.39 -15.77 -22.63
N PHE A 22 0.56 -15.27 -21.72
CA PHE A 22 -0.48 -14.26 -22.01
C PHE A 22 -0.13 -12.86 -21.49
N GLU A 23 1.03 -12.70 -20.85
CA GLU A 23 1.45 -11.40 -20.29
C GLU A 23 2.70 -10.88 -20.99
N ASP A 24 2.72 -9.58 -21.27
CA ASP A 24 3.93 -8.88 -21.67
C ASP A 24 4.89 -8.75 -20.47
N THR A 25 6.05 -9.41 -20.56
CA THR A 25 7.07 -9.44 -19.52
C THR A 25 7.66 -8.05 -19.23
N SER A 26 7.79 -7.19 -20.25
CA SER A 26 8.31 -5.82 -20.09
C SER A 26 7.38 -4.95 -19.26
N GLN A 27 6.07 -5.05 -19.52
CA GLN A 27 5.06 -4.34 -18.73
C GLN A 27 5.02 -4.84 -17.29
N LYS A 28 5.18 -6.16 -17.08
CA LYS A 28 5.22 -6.76 -15.74
C LYS A 28 6.40 -6.24 -14.93
N ASP A 29 7.59 -6.20 -15.52
CA ASP A 29 8.79 -5.68 -14.87
C ASP A 29 8.66 -4.20 -14.53
N THR A 30 8.07 -3.41 -15.44
CA THR A 30 7.81 -1.99 -15.20
C THR A 30 6.86 -1.77 -14.03
N LYS A 31 5.74 -2.51 -13.97
CA LYS A 31 4.78 -2.46 -12.86
C LYS A 31 5.44 -2.85 -11.53
N ARG A 32 6.30 -3.86 -11.56
CA ARG A 32 7.02 -4.32 -10.38
C ARG A 32 8.02 -3.29 -9.86
N LYS A 33 8.81 -2.68 -10.75
CA LYS A 33 9.72 -1.57 -10.39
C LYS A 33 8.94 -0.40 -9.79
N LEU A 34 7.81 -0.02 -10.40
CA LEU A 34 6.94 1.02 -9.87
C LEU A 34 6.43 0.70 -8.46
N ALA A 35 5.94 -0.52 -8.23
CA ALA A 35 5.47 -0.95 -6.90
C ALA A 35 6.58 -0.85 -5.85
N LYS A 36 7.78 -1.37 -6.14
CA LYS A 36 8.96 -1.27 -5.26
C LYS A 36 9.32 0.19 -4.95
N THR A 37 9.30 1.07 -5.96
CA THR A 37 9.56 2.50 -5.77
C THR A 37 8.51 3.15 -4.87
N MET A 38 7.22 2.90 -5.12
CA MET A 38 6.14 3.45 -4.29
C MET A 38 6.24 2.98 -2.84
N ASP A 39 6.60 1.72 -2.61
CA ASP A 39 6.80 1.18 -1.26
C ASP A 39 8.00 1.82 -0.57
N GLY A 40 9.09 2.06 -1.31
CA GLY A 40 10.24 2.82 -0.80
C GLY A 40 9.86 4.23 -0.33
N VAL A 41 9.04 4.96 -1.09
CA VAL A 41 8.56 6.29 -0.70
C VAL A 41 7.64 6.21 0.53
N ARG A 42 6.72 5.25 0.58
CA ARG A 42 5.82 5.05 1.73
C ARG A 42 6.56 4.63 2.99
N HIS A 43 7.63 3.85 2.85
CA HIS A 43 8.47 3.45 3.96
C HIS A 43 9.22 4.65 4.57
N ARG A 44 9.78 5.53 3.72
CA ARG A 44 10.52 6.72 4.18
C ARG A 44 9.63 7.85 4.69
N TYR A 45 8.55 8.16 3.98
CA TYR A 45 7.73 9.37 4.22
C TYR A 45 6.34 9.06 4.81
N GLY A 46 6.02 7.78 5.04
CA GLY A 46 4.75 7.34 5.63
C GLY A 46 3.64 7.05 4.61
N LYS A 47 2.54 6.44 5.09
CA LYS A 47 1.45 5.90 4.25
C LYS A 47 0.66 6.95 3.45
N ASN A 48 0.73 8.23 3.83
CA ASN A 48 0.06 9.34 3.18
C ASN A 48 0.94 10.05 2.14
N SER A 49 2.19 9.60 1.92
CA SER A 49 3.12 10.24 0.99
C SER A 49 2.72 10.09 -0.48
N ILE A 50 2.10 8.96 -0.84
CA ILE A 50 1.55 8.70 -2.19
C ILE A 50 0.17 8.06 -2.06
N MET A 51 -0.84 8.75 -2.59
CA MET A 51 -2.23 8.31 -2.60
C MET A 51 -2.82 8.41 -4.00
N ARG A 52 -3.84 7.60 -4.28
CA ARG A 52 -4.60 7.71 -5.55
C ARG A 52 -5.43 8.99 -5.53
N GLY A 53 -5.61 9.63 -6.68
CA GLY A 53 -6.43 10.86 -6.78
C GLY A 53 -7.86 10.67 -6.26
N ILE A 54 -8.47 9.51 -6.52
CA ILE A 54 -9.79 9.13 -5.98
C ILE A 54 -9.85 9.15 -4.44
N SER A 55 -8.72 9.14 -3.75
CA SER A 55 -8.64 9.16 -2.30
C SER A 55 -8.74 10.57 -1.70
N TYR A 56 -8.82 11.60 -2.55
CA TYR A 56 -9.03 13.00 -2.18
C TYR A 56 -10.46 13.49 -2.42
N ILE A 57 -11.31 12.70 -3.08
CA ILE A 57 -12.71 13.08 -3.30
C ILE A 57 -13.47 13.14 -1.98
N LYS A 58 -14.52 13.96 -1.92
CA LYS A 58 -15.42 14.04 -0.77
C LYS A 58 -16.04 12.67 -0.52
N GLY A 59 -15.88 12.15 0.70
CA GLY A 59 -16.35 10.81 1.09
C GLY A 59 -15.29 9.69 0.98
N ALA A 60 -14.09 9.97 0.45
CA ALA A 60 -13.00 9.01 0.50
C ALA A 60 -12.50 8.79 1.94
N THR A 61 -12.35 7.52 2.34
CA THR A 61 -12.00 7.14 3.71
C THR A 61 -10.52 6.80 3.92
N GLN A 62 -9.71 6.80 2.85
CA GLN A 62 -8.34 6.27 2.93
C GLN A 62 -7.45 7.07 3.88
N ARG A 63 -7.54 8.41 3.88
CA ARG A 63 -6.74 9.26 4.76
C ARG A 63 -7.07 9.01 6.23
N GLU A 64 -8.36 8.94 6.55
CA GLU A 64 -8.82 8.63 7.91
C GLU A 64 -8.43 7.22 8.36
N ARG A 65 -8.47 6.24 7.44
CA ARG A 65 -8.05 4.85 7.71
C ARG A 65 -6.54 4.74 7.94
N ASN A 66 -5.73 5.51 7.22
CA ASN A 66 -4.28 5.52 7.38
C ASN A 66 -3.85 6.01 8.78
N GLY A 67 -4.68 6.82 9.44
CA GLY A 67 -4.51 7.24 10.84
C GLY A 67 -5.09 6.27 11.88
N LYS A 68 -5.54 5.08 11.48
CA LYS A 68 -6.10 4.07 12.39
C LYS A 68 -5.32 2.75 12.35
N ILE A 69 -5.18 2.09 13.49
CA ILE A 69 -4.66 0.72 13.62
C ILE A 69 -5.74 -0.10 14.32
N GLY A 70 -6.19 -1.19 13.68
CA GLY A 70 -7.26 -2.05 14.23
C GLY A 70 -8.60 -1.33 14.48
N GLY A 71 -8.83 -0.17 13.84
CA GLY A 71 -10.03 0.66 14.05
C GLY A 71 -9.84 1.82 15.04
N HIS A 72 -8.79 1.80 15.86
CA HIS A 72 -8.47 2.87 16.80
C HIS A 72 -7.65 3.96 16.13
N LYS A 73 -7.95 5.24 16.42
CA LYS A 73 -7.11 6.36 15.97
C LYS A 73 -5.77 6.28 16.67
N VAL A 74 -4.69 6.41 15.90
CA VAL A 74 -3.33 6.42 16.42
C VAL A 74 -2.83 7.85 16.32
N LYS A 75 -2.31 8.38 17.42
CA LYS A 75 -1.61 9.66 17.41
C LYS A 75 -0.38 9.54 16.51
N HIS A 76 -0.29 10.36 15.48
CA HIS A 76 0.88 10.39 14.61
C HIS A 76 2.10 10.88 15.39
N LYS A 77 3.30 10.37 15.06
CA LYS A 77 4.58 10.77 15.70
C LYS A 77 4.85 12.28 15.70
N GLU A 78 4.19 13.07 14.84
CA GLU A 78 4.23 14.54 14.85
C GLU A 78 3.70 15.15 16.16
N GLU A 79 2.79 14.49 16.88
CA GLU A 79 2.27 14.98 18.17
C GLU A 79 3.23 14.74 19.36
N TYR A 80 4.34 14.02 19.18
CA TYR A 80 5.33 13.73 20.23
C TYR A 80 6.60 14.59 20.14
N ARG A 81 6.56 15.67 19.35
CA ARG A 81 7.64 16.65 19.27
C ARG A 81 7.36 17.76 20.31
N LEU A 82 7.54 17.40 21.58
CA LEU A 82 7.74 18.36 22.68
C LEU A 82 9.25 18.62 22.83
#